data_AF-A0A6G1H8R8-F1
#
_entry.id   AF-A0A6G1H8R8-F1
#
_cell.length_a   1.000
_cell.length_b   1.000
_cell.length_c   1.000
_cell.angle_alpha   90.00
_cell.angle_beta   90.00
_cell.angle_gamma   90.00
#
_symmetry.space_group_name_H-M   'P 1'
#
loop_
_entity.id
_entity.type
_entity.pdbx_description
1 polymer ?
#
loop_
_entity_poly.entity_id
_entity_poly.type
_entity_poly.pdbx_seq_one_letter_code
_entity_poly.pdbx_strand_id
1 'polypeptide(L)'
;MHPHLHTKDNTGKSKPSSPASLQLTSPPACAEVMAALDECHARGFLFRCIGGCNDAKHAVNKCLRGERLERTRLNREKSKAKNAEMRASFREIDANT
;
A
#
# COMPACT_ATOMS: atom_id res chain seq x y z
N MET A 1 12.78 -18.63 22.06
CA MET A 1 11.91 -19.69 21.49
C MET A 1 10.82 -19.06 20.64
N HIS A 2 11.17 -18.61 19.43
CA HIS A 2 10.27 -18.48 18.28
C HIS A 2 11.15 -18.77 17.06
N PRO A 3 11.14 -20.00 16.52
CA PRO A 3 11.96 -20.33 15.38
C PRO A 3 11.42 -19.59 14.15
N HIS A 4 12.34 -18.93 13.46
CA HIS A 4 12.12 -18.15 12.26
C HIS A 4 11.64 -19.09 11.14
N LEU A 5 10.33 -19.17 10.90
CA LEU A 5 9.76 -19.85 9.74
C LEU A 5 10.04 -19.00 8.49
N HIS A 6 11.25 -19.12 7.96
CA HIS A 6 11.50 -18.87 6.54
C HIS A 6 10.91 -20.04 5.75
N THR A 7 9.65 -19.93 5.32
CA THR A 7 9.13 -20.76 4.24
C THR A 7 9.68 -20.23 2.92
N LYS A 8 10.89 -20.69 2.57
CA LYS A 8 11.32 -20.75 1.17
C LYS A 8 10.44 -21.81 0.49
N ASP A 9 10.10 -21.56 -0.76
CA ASP A 9 9.38 -22.47 -1.66
C ASP A 9 7.84 -22.43 -1.56
N ASN A 10 7.27 -21.35 -2.11
CA ASN A 10 6.00 -21.43 -2.83
C ASN A 10 6.10 -20.53 -4.08
N THR A 11 6.83 -21.04 -5.07
CA THR A 11 6.91 -20.53 -6.45
C THR A 11 5.62 -20.81 -7.22
N GLY A 12 4.50 -20.36 -6.67
CA GLY A 12 3.18 -20.38 -7.32
C GLY A 12 2.83 -19.01 -7.87
N LYS A 13 3.63 -18.49 -8.82
CA LYS A 13 3.31 -17.37 -9.73
C LYS A 13 2.36 -16.30 -9.14
N SER A 14 2.68 -15.77 -7.96
CA SER A 14 1.99 -14.60 -7.43
C SER A 14 2.45 -13.41 -8.26
N LYS A 15 1.67 -13.12 -9.32
CA LYS A 15 1.82 -11.89 -10.09
C LYS A 15 1.98 -10.75 -9.08
N PRO A 16 2.99 -9.88 -9.24
CA PRO A 16 3.27 -8.84 -8.26
C PRO A 16 1.98 -8.06 -8.03
N SER A 17 1.53 -8.01 -6.77
CA SER A 17 0.34 -7.28 -6.35
C SER A 17 0.51 -5.75 -6.45
N SER A 18 1.60 -5.29 -7.08
CA SER A 18 1.86 -3.90 -7.40
C SER A 18 1.40 -3.58 -8.82
N PRO A 19 0.46 -2.65 -9.04
CA PRO A 19 0.39 -1.93 -10.29
C PRO A 19 1.51 -0.86 -10.43
N ALA A 20 2.48 -0.82 -9.50
CA ALA A 20 3.32 0.36 -9.29
C ALA A 20 4.81 0.05 -9.03
N SER A 21 5.43 -0.82 -9.84
CA SER A 21 6.91 -0.87 -9.84
C SER A 21 7.57 0.32 -10.55
N LEU A 22 6.83 1.18 -11.23
CA LEU A 22 7.34 2.47 -11.73
C LEU A 22 6.17 3.43 -11.94
N GLN A 23 5.92 4.31 -10.98
CA GLN A 23 5.13 5.53 -11.21
C GLN A 23 5.96 6.71 -10.69
N LEU A 24 6.95 7.12 -11.51
CA LEU A 24 7.71 8.35 -11.29
C LEU A 24 7.10 9.54 -12.07
N THR A 25 5.97 9.36 -12.76
CA THR A 25 5.47 10.36 -13.73
C THR A 25 4.02 10.81 -13.50
N SER A 26 3.41 10.50 -12.35
CA SER A 26 2.13 11.08 -11.92
C SER A 26 2.33 11.84 -10.61
N PRO A 27 1.71 13.03 -10.41
CA PRO A 27 1.74 13.67 -9.11
C PRO A 27 1.18 12.66 -8.09
N PRO A 28 1.91 12.36 -7.00
CA PRO A 28 1.41 11.43 -6.00
C PRO A 28 0.04 11.91 -5.50
N ALA A 29 -0.89 11.02 -5.17
CA ALA A 29 -2.24 11.41 -4.73
C ALA A 29 -2.23 12.29 -3.46
N CYS A 30 -1.08 12.39 -2.79
CA CYS A 30 -0.81 13.33 -1.69
C CYS A 30 0.17 14.48 -2.02
N ALA A 31 0.46 14.79 -3.29
CA ALA A 31 1.45 15.81 -3.68
C ALA A 31 1.23 17.17 -3.02
N GLU A 32 -0.02 17.66 -3.05
CA GLU A 32 -0.37 18.99 -2.51
C GLU A 32 -0.14 19.09 -1.00
N VAL A 33 -0.52 18.08 -0.23
CA VAL A 33 -0.32 18.08 1.23
C VAL A 33 1.15 17.88 1.60
N MET A 34 1.92 17.20 0.75
CA MET A 34 3.38 17.08 0.92
C MET A 34 4.07 18.42 0.64
N ALA A 35 3.67 19.14 -0.42
CA ALA A 35 4.18 20.47 -0.72
C ALA A 35 3.91 21.46 0.43
N ALA A 36 2.71 21.42 1.03
CA ALA A 36 2.38 22.25 2.20
C ALA A 36 3.25 21.92 3.43
N LEU A 37 3.64 20.65 3.61
CA LEU A 37 4.56 20.24 4.66
C LEU A 37 6.00 20.72 4.37
N ASP A 38 6.43 20.67 3.12
CA ASP A 38 7.76 21.14 2.70
C ASP A 38 7.88 22.66 2.84
N GLU A 39 6.85 23.41 2.49
CA GLU A 39 6.77 24.86 2.77
C GLU A 39 6.83 25.14 4.27
N CYS A 40 6.19 24.30 5.09
CA CYS A 40 6.30 24.41 6.55
C CYS A 40 7.73 24.18 7.05
N HIS A 41 8.41 23.16 6.52
CA HIS A 41 9.80 22.86 6.86
C HIS A 41 10.77 23.95 6.39
N ALA A 42 10.46 24.66 5.30
CA ALA A 42 11.25 25.78 4.79
C ALA A 42 11.32 26.98 5.76
N ARG A 43 10.40 27.05 6.75
CA ARG A 43 10.43 28.07 7.82
C ARG A 43 11.59 27.90 8.80
N GLY A 44 12.26 26.75 8.78
CA GLY A 44 13.48 26.51 9.54
C GLY A 44 13.38 25.29 10.47
N PHE A 45 14.54 24.70 10.75
CA PHE A 45 14.68 23.48 11.54
C PHE A 45 14.09 23.61 12.96
N LEU A 46 14.37 24.72 13.65
CA LEU A 46 13.89 24.89 15.03
C LEU A 46 12.36 24.93 15.10
N PHE A 47 11.71 25.60 14.14
CA PHE A 47 10.26 25.67 14.03
C PHE A 47 9.63 24.28 13.81
N ARG A 48 10.28 23.45 12.98
CA ARG A 48 9.91 22.04 12.81
C ARG A 48 10.06 21.25 14.11
N CYS A 49 11.17 21.43 14.82
CA CYS A 49 11.49 20.68 16.04
C CYS A 49 10.51 20.96 17.19
N ILE A 50 10.07 22.19 17.35
CA ILE A 50 9.09 22.56 18.40
C ILE A 50 7.64 22.21 18.02
N GLY A 51 7.41 21.58 16.86
CA GLY A 51 6.09 21.13 16.44
C GLY A 51 5.26 22.16 15.67
N GLY A 52 5.85 23.26 15.18
CA GLY A 52 5.15 24.29 14.40
C GLY A 52 4.57 23.82 13.05
N CYS A 53 4.85 22.57 12.66
CA CYS A 53 4.36 21.94 11.43
C CYS A 53 3.32 20.83 11.66
N ASN A 54 2.76 20.69 12.87
CA ASN A 54 1.89 19.57 13.19
C ASN A 54 0.62 19.52 12.32
N ASP A 55 0.00 20.66 12.00
CA ASP A 55 -1.21 20.69 11.16
C ASP A 55 -0.94 20.19 9.74
N ALA A 56 0.13 20.68 9.10
CA ALA A 56 0.56 20.21 7.78
C ALA A 56 0.91 18.70 7.81
N LYS A 57 1.61 18.25 8.85
CA LYS A 57 1.90 16.83 9.08
C LYS A 57 0.61 16.01 9.26
N HIS A 58 -0.39 16.53 9.96
CA HIS A 58 -1.69 15.86 10.13
C HIS A 58 -2.42 15.71 8.79
N ALA A 59 -2.35 16.70 7.90
CA ALA A 59 -2.91 16.62 6.55
C ALA A 59 -2.26 15.49 5.73
N VAL A 60 -0.92 15.41 5.74
CA VAL A 60 -0.18 14.31 5.10
C VAL A 60 -0.59 12.95 5.65
N ASN A 61 -0.66 12.81 6.98
CA ASN A 61 -1.05 11.55 7.62
C ASN A 61 -2.47 11.11 7.24
N LYS A 62 -3.42 12.04 7.15
CA LYS A 62 -4.79 11.74 6.70
C LYS A 62 -4.80 11.26 5.26
N CYS A 63 -4.05 11.92 4.38
CA CYS A 63 -3.97 11.54 2.97
C CYS A 63 -3.38 10.13 2.77
N LEU A 64 -2.19 9.87 3.33
CA LEU A 64 -1.52 8.56 3.22
C LEU A 64 -2.32 7.44 3.89
N ARG A 65 -3.11 7.76 4.92
CA ARG A 65 -4.05 6.80 5.52
C ARG A 65 -5.16 6.45 4.54
N GLY A 66 -5.71 7.42 3.82
CA GLY A 66 -6.69 7.19 2.75
C GLY A 66 -6.14 6.29 1.65
N GLU A 67 -4.95 6.60 1.12
CA GLU A 67 -4.29 5.77 0.09
C GLU A 67 -4.07 4.33 0.56
N ARG A 68 -3.64 4.15 1.82
CA ARG A 68 -3.46 2.81 2.41
C ARG A 68 -4.76 2.03 2.44
N LEU A 69 -5.87 2.68 2.81
CA LEU A 69 -7.19 2.04 2.84
C LEU A 69 -7.64 1.64 1.44
N GLU A 70 -7.47 2.52 0.44
CA GLU A 70 -7.81 2.21 -0.95
C GLU A 70 -6.98 1.05 -1.50
N ARG A 71 -5.66 1.06 -1.27
CA ARG A 71 -4.80 -0.06 -1.66
C ARG A 71 -5.24 -1.36 -0.98
N THR A 72 -5.60 -1.29 0.29
CA THR A 72 -6.07 -2.46 1.06
C THR A 72 -7.40 -2.98 0.50
N ARG A 73 -8.33 -2.09 0.13
CA ARG A 73 -9.61 -2.44 -0.51
C ARG A 73 -9.37 -3.15 -1.84
N LEU A 74 -8.57 -2.56 -2.73
CA LEU A 74 -8.24 -3.14 -4.03
C LEU A 74 -7.54 -4.51 -3.89
N ASN A 75 -6.63 -4.65 -2.93
CA ASN A 75 -5.96 -5.92 -2.67
C ASN A 75 -6.94 -6.99 -2.14
N ARG A 76 -7.90 -6.59 -1.30
CA ARG A 76 -8.95 -7.48 -0.81
C ARG A 76 -9.86 -7.94 -1.95
N GLU A 77 -10.26 -7.04 -2.85
CA GLU A 77 -11.07 -7.37 -4.04
C GLU A 77 -10.32 -8.32 -4.97
N LYS A 78 -9.05 -8.03 -5.26
CA LYS A 78 -8.19 -8.91 -6.05
C LYS A 78 -8.01 -10.29 -5.41
N SER A 79 -7.80 -10.35 -4.10
CA SER A 79 -7.67 -11.62 -3.38
C SER A 79 -8.96 -12.44 -3.45
N LYS A 80 -10.13 -11.81 -3.28
CA LYS A 80 -11.43 -12.48 -3.45
C LYS A 80 -11.60 -13.06 -4.86
N ALA A 81 -11.28 -12.28 -5.89
CA ALA A 81 -11.35 -12.75 -7.27
C ALA A 81 -10.42 -13.95 -7.51
N LYS A 82 -9.17 -13.87 -7.05
CA LYS A 82 -8.20 -14.97 -7.17
C LYS A 82 -8.63 -16.23 -6.42
N ASN A 83 -9.19 -16.09 -5.22
CA ASN A 83 -9.72 -17.22 -4.46
C ASN A 83 -10.94 -17.84 -5.13
N ALA A 84 -11.80 -17.03 -5.77
CA ALA A 84 -12.94 -17.52 -6.53
C ALA A 84 -12.50 -18.30 -7.78
N GLU A 85 -11.54 -17.76 -8.54
CA GLU A 85 -10.92 -18.44 -9.69
C GLU A 85 -10.32 -19.80 -9.28
N MET A 86 -9.51 -19.80 -8.22
CA MET A 86 -8.88 -21.01 -7.67
C MET A 86 -9.92 -22.07 -7.25
N ARG A 87 -10.99 -21.65 -6.57
CA ARG A 87 -12.06 -22.57 -6.16
C ARG A 87 -12.87 -23.09 -7.34
N ALA A 88 -12.99 -22.33 -8.42
CA ALA A 88 -13.63 -22.81 -9.65
C ALA A 88 -12.77 -23.90 -10.30
N SER A 89 -11.47 -23.67 -10.46
CA SER A 89 -10.57 -24.67 -11.07
C SER A 89 -10.48 -25.96 -10.25
N PHE A 90 -10.45 -25.89 -8.91
CA PHE A 90 -10.44 -27.11 -8.10
C PHE A 90 -11.75 -27.91 -8.23
N ARG A 91 -12.91 -27.24 -8.30
CA ARG A 91 -14.20 -27.91 -8.52
C ARG A 91 -14.28 -28.61 -9.88
N GLU A 92 -13.70 -28.01 -10.92
CA GLU A 92 -13.63 -28.64 -12.24
C GLU A 92 -12.78 -29.92 -12.20
N ILE A 93 -11.65 -29.91 -11.49
CA ILE A 93 -10.79 -31.10 -11.33
C ILE A 93 -11.53 -32.20 -10.56
N ASP A 94 -12.18 -31.85 -9.44
CA ASP A 94 -12.93 -32.80 -8.62
C ASP A 94 -14.11 -33.43 -9.37
N ALA A 95 -14.75 -32.70 -10.30
CA ALA A 95 -15.88 -33.21 -11.08
C ALA A 95 -15.48 -34.12 -12.26
N ASN A 96 -14.20 -34.12 -12.66
CA ASN A 96 -13.66 -34.95 -13.75
C ASN A 96 -12.84 -36.15 -13.26
N THR A 97 -12.86 -36.43 -11.95
CA THR A 97 -12.22 -37.60 -11.31
C THR A 97 -13.29 -38.58 -10.84
#